data_AF-A0A364V8E4-F1
#
_entry.id   AF-A0A364V8E4-F1
#
_cell.length_a   1.000
_cell.length_b   1.000
_cell.length_c   1.000
_cell.angle_alpha   90.00
_cell.angle_beta   90.00
_cell.angle_gamma   90.00
#
_symmetry.space_group_name_H-M   'P 1'
#
loop_
_entity.id
_entity.type
_entity.pdbx_description
1 polymer ?
#
loop_
_entity_poly.entity_id
_entity_poly.type
_entity_poly.pdbx_seq_one_letter_code
_entity_poly.pdbx_strand_id
1 'polypeptide(L)'
;MTTLVWFREDLRTADHLPLRQAAAWAREAGDSESGGGVVALFVLEDARAARTRPLGAASKWWLHHSLTRHREKLAELGIPLFVRAGDPRTIVPELAADVGATRAVWHDRYHQPLVELDAQVREELEKTLAGPAEIRTYEGHYLTEPGSIQTNDHKTFKVYTPFARRAREVLEAAGVG
;
A
#
# COMPACT_ATOMS: atom_id res chain seq x y z
N MET A 1 10.53 16.97 -5.03
CA MET A 1 10.00 16.34 -3.80
C MET A 1 9.85 14.84 -4.01
N THR A 2 10.28 14.00 -3.07
CA THR A 2 10.20 12.53 -3.24
C THR A 2 9.02 11.94 -2.49
N THR A 3 8.23 11.10 -3.19
CA THR A 3 7.13 10.33 -2.61
C THR A 3 7.51 8.85 -2.57
N LEU A 4 7.51 8.26 -1.37
CA LEU A 4 7.68 6.82 -1.19
C LEU A 4 6.34 6.10 -1.38
N VAL A 5 6.29 5.11 -2.27
CA VAL A 5 5.13 4.22 -2.46
C VAL A 5 5.50 2.86 -1.90
N TRP A 6 4.84 2.45 -0.82
CA TRP A 6 5.11 1.18 -0.16
C TRP A 6 4.13 0.09 -0.62
N PHE A 7 4.65 -0.81 -1.46
CA PHE A 7 3.97 -1.99 -1.97
C PHE A 7 4.13 -3.20 -1.04
N ARG A 8 3.07 -4.00 -0.93
CA ARG A 8 3.01 -5.31 -0.28
C ARG A 8 2.29 -6.31 -1.20
N GLU A 9 1.03 -6.64 -0.91
CA GLU A 9 0.21 -7.61 -1.67
C GLU A 9 -0.45 -6.99 -2.92
N ASP A 10 -0.11 -5.74 -3.23
CA ASP A 10 -0.68 -4.86 -4.24
C ASP A 10 0.30 -4.60 -5.41
N LEU A 11 1.10 -5.61 -5.82
CA LEU A 11 2.12 -5.54 -6.89
C LEU A 11 1.55 -5.32 -8.30
N ARG A 12 0.88 -4.17 -8.51
CA ARG A 12 0.23 -3.75 -9.75
C ARG A 12 0.43 -2.25 -9.97
N THR A 13 0.44 -1.83 -11.23
CA THR A 13 0.50 -0.39 -11.58
C THR A 13 -0.86 0.15 -12.02
N ALA A 14 -1.72 -0.72 -12.57
CA ALA A 14 -3.09 -0.37 -12.91
C ALA A 14 -3.98 -0.38 -11.66
N ASP A 15 -4.93 0.55 -11.62
CA ASP A 15 -5.89 0.70 -10.51
C ASP A 15 -5.22 0.68 -9.13
N HIS A 16 -4.20 1.54 -8.98
CA HIS A 16 -3.39 1.65 -7.78
C HIS A 16 -3.41 3.10 -7.28
N LEU A 17 -4.35 3.40 -6.37
CA LEU A 17 -4.58 4.76 -5.86
C LEU A 17 -3.33 5.42 -5.26
N PRO A 18 -2.52 4.75 -4.41
CA PRO A 18 -1.29 5.33 -3.89
C PRO A 18 -0.32 5.76 -5.00
N LEU A 19 -0.18 4.92 -6.03
CA LEU A 19 0.76 5.18 -7.13
C LEU A 19 0.25 6.35 -7.99
N ARG A 20 -1.06 6.41 -8.23
CA ARG A 20 -1.69 7.52 -8.94
C ARG A 20 -1.52 8.84 -8.21
N GLN A 21 -1.68 8.85 -6.88
CA GLN A 21 -1.43 10.05 -6.08
C GLN A 21 0.03 10.48 -6.16
N ALA A 22 0.97 9.55 -5.98
CA ALA A 22 2.40 9.84 -6.05
C ALA A 22 2.79 10.45 -7.40
N ALA A 23 2.23 9.92 -8.50
CA ALA A 23 2.44 10.47 -9.83
C ALA A 23 1.83 11.88 -10.00
N ALA A 24 0.64 12.15 -9.45
CA ALA A 24 0.03 13.47 -9.49
C ALA A 24 0.90 14.52 -8.78
N TRP A 25 1.36 14.20 -7.57
CA TRP A 25 2.28 15.05 -6.82
C TRP A 25 3.60 15.30 -7.51
N ALA A 26 4.19 14.28 -8.15
CA ALA A 26 5.43 14.43 -8.91
C ALA A 26 5.25 15.41 -10.09
N ARG A 27 4.08 15.36 -10.76
CA ARG A 27 3.74 16.29 -11.86
C ARG A 27 3.54 17.72 -11.37
N GLU A 28 2.86 17.91 -10.24
CA GLU A 28 2.64 19.23 -9.64
C GLU A 28 3.95 19.91 -9.21
N ALA A 29 4.92 19.12 -8.74
CA ALA A 29 6.23 19.62 -8.31
C ALA A 29 7.14 20.06 -9.48
N GLY A 30 6.77 19.78 -10.73
CA GLY A 30 7.58 20.13 -11.91
C GLY A 30 8.90 19.34 -12.00
N ASP A 31 9.00 18.21 -11.29
CA ASP A 31 10.23 17.44 -11.09
C ASP A 31 10.65 16.62 -12.34
N SER A 32 10.77 17.27 -13.50
CA SER A 32 11.36 16.64 -14.71
C SER A 32 12.89 16.71 -14.73
N GLU A 33 13.51 17.64 -13.98
CA GLU A 33 14.97 17.83 -13.96
C GLU A 33 15.61 17.77 -12.55
N SER A 34 14.81 17.82 -11.47
CA SER A 34 15.31 18.15 -10.12
C SER A 34 15.29 16.98 -9.12
N GLY A 35 15.69 15.76 -9.50
CA GLY A 35 16.00 14.67 -8.55
C GLY A 35 14.88 14.21 -7.58
N GLY A 36 13.68 14.79 -7.66
CA GLY A 36 12.47 14.40 -6.96
C GLY A 36 11.58 13.53 -7.85
N GLY A 37 10.75 12.68 -7.25
CA GLY A 37 9.89 11.79 -8.01
C GLY A 37 9.23 10.73 -7.15
N VAL A 38 8.88 9.62 -7.77
CA VAL A 38 8.25 8.47 -7.09
C VAL A 38 9.31 7.40 -6.85
N VAL A 39 9.41 6.90 -5.62
CA VAL A 39 10.25 5.75 -5.26
C VAL A 39 9.35 4.63 -4.76
N ALA A 40 9.48 3.44 -5.32
CA ALA A 40 8.73 2.27 -4.88
C ALA A 40 9.55 1.45 -3.89
N LEU A 41 8.91 0.93 -2.85
CA LEU A 41 9.48 0.02 -1.87
C LEU A 41 8.61 -1.22 -1.74
N PHE A 42 9.24 -2.38 -1.70
CA PHE A 42 8.67 -3.61 -1.19
C PHE A 42 9.52 -4.15 -0.03
N VAL A 43 8.87 -4.49 1.08
CA VAL A 43 9.52 -5.12 2.23
C VAL A 43 9.01 -6.55 2.34
N LEU A 44 9.91 -7.52 2.23
CA LEU A 44 9.64 -8.89 2.68
C LEU A 44 9.66 -8.88 4.22
N GLU A 45 8.48 -8.68 4.79
CA GLU A 45 8.30 -8.50 6.23
C GLU A 45 8.75 -9.75 7.00
N ASP A 46 9.54 -9.53 8.05
CA ASP A 46 9.92 -10.60 8.98
C ASP A 46 8.66 -11.12 9.69
N ALA A 47 8.45 -12.43 9.62
CA ALA A 47 7.25 -13.08 10.15
C ALA A 47 7.10 -12.89 11.67
N ARG A 48 8.20 -12.81 12.42
CA ARG A 48 8.17 -12.58 13.87
C ARG A 48 7.82 -11.12 14.18
N ALA A 49 8.43 -10.18 13.48
CA ALA A 49 8.11 -8.75 13.61
C ALA A 49 6.64 -8.47 13.25
N ALA A 50 6.17 -9.05 12.15
CA ALA A 50 4.79 -8.95 11.68
C ALA A 50 3.81 -9.80 12.48
N ARG A 51 4.27 -10.69 13.37
CA ARG A 51 3.45 -11.67 14.11
C ARG A 51 2.56 -12.51 13.18
N THR A 52 3.09 -12.86 12.01
CA THR A 52 2.42 -13.67 10.99
C THR A 52 3.14 -15.01 10.78
N ARG A 53 2.53 -15.89 10.00
CA ARG A 53 3.18 -17.14 9.57
C ARG A 53 4.19 -16.83 8.45
N PRO A 54 5.39 -17.42 8.45
CA PRO A 54 6.31 -17.28 7.34
C PRO A 54 5.72 -17.84 6.04
N LEU A 55 6.04 -17.18 4.92
CA LEU A 55 5.65 -17.62 3.59
C LEU A 55 6.19 -19.01 3.25
N GLY A 56 5.34 -19.84 2.64
CA GLY A 56 5.73 -21.14 2.09
C GLY A 56 6.55 -21.02 0.80
N ALA A 57 7.16 -22.13 0.37
CA ALA A 57 8.02 -22.17 -0.83
C ALA A 57 7.28 -21.73 -2.10
N ALA A 58 6.05 -22.19 -2.30
CA ALA A 58 5.23 -21.80 -3.45
C ALA A 58 4.92 -20.30 -3.45
N SER A 59 4.55 -19.73 -2.29
CA SER A 59 4.30 -18.29 -2.14
C SER A 59 5.55 -17.46 -2.42
N LYS A 60 6.73 -17.92 -1.96
CA LYS A 60 8.01 -17.25 -2.25
C LYS A 60 8.36 -17.31 -3.74
N TRP A 61 8.12 -18.45 -4.39
CA TRP A 61 8.33 -18.61 -5.83
C TRP A 61 7.43 -17.66 -6.63
N TRP A 62 6.15 -17.59 -6.28
CA TRP A 62 5.21 -16.65 -6.88
C TRP A 62 5.66 -15.20 -6.68
N LEU A 63 5.97 -14.84 -5.42
CA LEU A 63 6.42 -13.50 -5.06
C LEU A 63 7.66 -13.06 -5.85
N HIS A 64 8.63 -13.96 -6.03
CA HIS A 64 9.82 -13.67 -6.83
C HIS A 64 9.44 -13.24 -8.25
N HIS A 65 8.61 -14.01 -8.94
CA HIS A 65 8.19 -13.67 -10.29
C HIS A 65 7.31 -12.42 -10.35
N SER A 66 6.43 -12.21 -9.37
CA SER A 66 5.63 -10.99 -9.26
C SER A 66 6.52 -9.75 -9.11
N LEU A 67 7.52 -9.79 -8.22
CA LEU A 67 8.45 -8.66 -8.02
C LEU A 67 9.32 -8.39 -9.26
N THR A 68 9.77 -9.44 -9.95
CA THR A 68 10.54 -9.28 -11.20
C THR A 68 9.72 -8.55 -12.26
N ARG A 69 8.48 -9.01 -12.53
CA ARG A 69 7.60 -8.36 -13.51
C ARG A 69 7.17 -6.95 -13.07
N HIS A 70 6.92 -6.76 -11.78
CA HIS A 70 6.52 -5.46 -11.26
C HIS A 70 7.66 -4.43 -11.37
N ARG A 71 8.91 -4.85 -11.13
CA ARG A 71 10.11 -4.03 -11.35
C ARG A 71 10.22 -3.57 -12.80
N GLU A 72 10.03 -4.47 -13.76
CA GLU A 72 10.03 -4.14 -15.19
C GLU A 72 8.95 -3.09 -15.50
N LYS A 73 7.74 -3.28 -14.97
CA LYS A 73 6.62 -2.37 -15.22
C LYS A 73 6.82 -0.98 -14.59
N LEU A 74 7.42 -0.92 -13.40
CA LEU A 74 7.78 0.36 -12.77
C LEU A 74 8.94 1.05 -13.50
N ALA A 75 9.89 0.29 -14.03
CA ALA A 75 11.00 0.85 -14.83
C ALA A 75 10.51 1.53 -16.12
N GLU A 76 9.48 0.98 -16.78
CA GLU A 76 8.81 1.65 -17.92
C GLU A 76 8.22 3.02 -17.54
N LEU A 77 7.90 3.23 -16.26
CA LEU A 77 7.38 4.48 -15.71
C LEU A 77 8.49 5.37 -15.12
N GLY A 78 9.75 4.95 -15.18
CA GLY A 78 10.88 5.65 -14.55
C GLY A 78 10.91 5.55 -13.03
N ILE A 79 10.19 4.60 -12.44
CA ILE A 79 10.05 4.45 -10.98
C ILE A 79 11.01 3.36 -10.47
N PRO A 80 12.02 3.68 -9.65
CA PRO A 80 12.89 2.67 -9.07
C PRO A 80 12.14 1.86 -7.99
N LEU A 81 12.32 0.53 -8.01
CA LEU A 81 11.81 -0.38 -6.98
C LEU A 81 12.93 -0.90 -6.07
N PHE A 82 12.87 -0.52 -4.79
CA PHE A 82 13.69 -1.10 -3.74
C PHE A 82 13.01 -2.33 -3.15
N VAL A 83 13.76 -3.41 -3.02
CA VAL A 83 13.33 -4.63 -2.31
C VAL A 83 14.23 -4.80 -1.10
N ARG A 84 13.62 -4.97 0.07
CA ARG A 84 14.29 -5.18 1.36
C ARG A 84 13.62 -6.35 2.09
N ALA A 85 14.27 -6.86 3.13
CA ALA A 85 13.72 -7.91 3.98
C ALA A 85 14.02 -7.60 5.44
N GLY A 86 13.02 -7.74 6.32
CA GLY A 86 13.18 -7.46 7.75
C GLY A 86 11.97 -6.72 8.34
N ASP A 87 12.21 -5.92 9.37
CA ASP A 87 11.18 -5.18 10.08
C ASP A 87 10.77 -3.91 9.32
N PRO A 88 9.51 -3.77 8.87
CA PRO A 88 9.07 -2.57 8.15
C PRO A 88 9.13 -1.31 9.03
N ARG A 89 9.07 -1.44 10.36
CA ARG A 89 9.16 -0.30 11.29
C ARG A 89 10.52 0.39 11.24
N THR A 90 11.54 -0.32 10.77
CA THR A 90 12.90 0.20 10.62
C THR A 90 13.18 0.52 9.15
N ILE A 91 12.87 -0.43 8.25
CA ILE A 91 13.24 -0.33 6.83
C ILE A 91 12.49 0.79 6.11
N VAL A 92 11.20 0.98 6.38
CA VAL A 92 10.39 1.98 5.66
C VAL A 92 10.86 3.40 6.03
N PRO A 93 11.03 3.77 7.32
CA PRO A 93 11.62 5.07 7.69
C PRO A 93 13.07 5.24 7.21
N GLU A 94 13.93 4.23 7.32
CA GLU A 94 15.32 4.29 6.84
C GLU A 94 15.38 4.63 5.35
N LEU A 95 14.63 3.91 4.51
CA LEU A 95 14.62 4.22 3.09
C LEU A 95 14.01 5.59 2.81
N ALA A 96 12.97 5.99 3.55
CA ALA A 96 12.38 7.32 3.41
C ALA A 96 13.40 8.42 3.68
N ALA A 97 14.25 8.27 4.71
CA ALA A 97 15.36 9.19 4.98
C ALA A 97 16.40 9.17 3.85
N ASP A 98 16.85 7.98 3.43
CA ASP A 98 17.90 7.81 2.42
C ASP A 98 17.54 8.49 1.08
N VAL A 99 16.26 8.45 0.70
CA VAL A 99 15.78 9.04 -0.57
C VAL A 99 15.24 10.46 -0.41
N GLY A 100 15.33 11.04 0.79
CA GLY A 100 14.79 12.36 1.09
C GLY A 100 13.28 12.46 0.86
N ALA A 101 12.53 11.39 1.17
CA ALA A 101 11.09 11.38 1.03
C ALA A 101 10.45 12.42 1.95
N THR A 102 9.54 13.21 1.39
CA THR A 102 8.70 14.16 2.13
C THR A 102 7.26 13.65 2.24
N ARG A 103 6.92 12.62 1.46
CA ARG A 103 5.59 12.01 1.40
C ARG A 103 5.70 10.49 1.38
N ALA A 104 4.70 9.80 1.94
CA ALA A 104 4.60 8.36 1.85
C ALA A 104 3.14 7.92 1.61
N VAL A 105 2.95 6.92 0.74
CA VAL A 105 1.63 6.40 0.41
C VAL A 105 1.61 4.88 0.26
N TRP A 106 0.53 4.25 0.71
CA TRP A 106 0.30 2.81 0.59
C TRP A 106 -1.18 2.45 0.70
N HIS A 107 -1.54 1.20 0.38
CA HIS A 107 -2.89 0.69 0.61
C HIS A 107 -3.14 0.21 2.05
N ASP A 108 -4.31 0.44 2.63
CA ASP A 108 -4.63 -0.02 3.98
C ASP A 108 -4.74 -1.56 4.08
N ARG A 109 -4.39 -2.08 5.27
CA ARG A 109 -4.64 -3.47 5.68
C ARG A 109 -5.68 -3.47 6.81
N TYR A 110 -6.51 -4.50 6.86
CA TYR A 110 -7.62 -4.61 7.84
C TYR A 110 -7.47 -5.81 8.77
N HIS A 111 -6.43 -6.62 8.56
CA HIS A 111 -6.19 -7.83 9.33
C HIS A 111 -5.25 -7.55 10.51
N GLN A 112 -5.70 -7.81 11.73
CA GLN A 112 -4.81 -7.88 12.88
C GLN A 112 -3.88 -9.09 12.73
N PRO A 113 -2.57 -8.97 13.05
CA PRO A 113 -1.89 -7.86 13.73
C PRO A 113 -1.29 -6.77 12.81
N LEU A 114 -1.53 -6.82 11.49
CA LEU A 114 -0.88 -5.96 10.50
C LEU A 114 -1.35 -4.50 10.58
N VAL A 115 -2.59 -4.26 11.02
CA VAL A 115 -3.10 -2.89 11.25
C VAL A 115 -2.26 -2.16 12.30
N GLU A 116 -1.94 -2.84 13.41
CA GLU A 116 -1.08 -2.29 14.46
C GLU A 116 0.35 -2.07 13.95
N LEU A 117 0.86 -2.96 13.10
CA LEU A 117 2.18 -2.80 12.49
C LEU A 117 2.22 -1.56 11.59
N ASP A 118 1.21 -1.37 10.73
CA ASP A 118 1.13 -0.22 9.82
C ASP A 118 1.00 1.11 10.58
N ALA A 119 0.29 1.11 11.72
CA ALA A 119 0.24 2.26 12.62
C ALA A 119 1.63 2.59 13.20
N GLN A 120 2.38 1.58 13.65
CA GLN A 120 3.76 1.77 14.14
C GLN A 120 4.69 2.29 13.04
N VAL A 121 4.58 1.78 11.81
CA VAL A 121 5.36 2.27 10.66
C VAL A 121 5.03 3.74 10.36
N ARG A 122 3.75 4.12 10.42
CA ARG A 122 3.32 5.52 10.25
C ARG A 122 3.95 6.42 11.31
N GLU A 123 3.88 6.03 12.58
CA GLU A 123 4.48 6.81 13.69
C GLU A 123 5.98 7.05 13.49
N GLU A 124 6.73 6.04 13.03
CA GLU A 124 8.17 6.19 12.75
C GLU A 124 8.45 7.03 11.50
N LEU A 125 7.60 6.93 10.46
CA LEU A 125 7.70 7.79 9.28
C LEU A 125 7.47 9.26 9.59
N GLU A 126 6.48 9.58 10.43
CA GLU A 126 6.19 10.98 10.84
C GLU A 126 7.39 11.65 11.50
N LYS A 127 8.22 10.88 12.22
CA LYS A 127 9.45 11.37 12.86
C LYS A 127 10.61 11.55 11.87
N THR A 128 10.58 10.87 10.73
CA THR A 128 11.76 10.67 9.87
C THR A 128 11.67 11.41 8.53
N LEU A 129 10.46 11.67 8.03
CA LEU A 129 10.26 12.34 6.74
C LEU A 129 10.89 13.74 6.72
N ALA A 130 11.45 14.11 5.57
CA ALA A 130 12.10 15.41 5.39
C ALA A 130 11.04 16.52 5.31
N GLY A 131 10.73 17.16 6.44
CA GLY A 131 9.76 18.25 6.53
C GLY A 131 8.39 17.81 7.05
N PRO A 132 7.32 18.59 6.82
CA PRO A 132 5.98 18.22 7.28
C PRO A 132 5.55 16.90 6.61
N ALA A 133 5.45 15.84 7.40
CA ALA A 133 5.12 14.50 6.93
C ALA A 133 3.73 14.49 6.26
N GLU A 134 3.70 14.24 4.94
CA GLU A 134 2.43 13.99 4.23
C GLU A 134 2.27 12.50 3.95
N ILE A 135 1.60 11.81 4.87
CA ILE A 135 1.37 10.37 4.80
C ILE A 135 -0.10 10.09 4.50
N ARG A 136 -0.39 9.41 3.38
CA ARG A 136 -1.77 9.03 3.01
C ARG A 136 -1.89 7.54 2.78
N THR A 137 -2.99 6.97 3.24
CA THR A 137 -3.35 5.58 2.94
C THR A 137 -4.63 5.50 2.14
N TYR A 138 -4.80 4.39 1.43
CA TYR A 138 -5.87 4.21 0.47
C TYR A 138 -6.46 2.81 0.59
N GLU A 139 -7.77 2.73 0.54
CA GLU A 139 -8.50 1.50 0.26
C GLU A 139 -8.15 0.96 -1.14
N GLY A 140 -8.29 -0.36 -1.37
CA GLY A 140 -7.97 -0.95 -2.68
C GLY A 140 -7.78 -2.46 -2.76
N HIS A 141 -8.05 -3.19 -1.68
CA HIS A 141 -8.07 -4.67 -1.69
C HIS A 141 -9.49 -5.26 -1.69
N TYR A 142 -10.51 -4.45 -1.39
CA TYR A 142 -11.90 -4.89 -1.30
C TYR A 142 -12.78 -4.05 -2.24
N LEU A 143 -13.84 -4.66 -2.76
CA LEU A 143 -14.85 -3.94 -3.56
C LEU A 143 -15.66 -2.96 -2.70
N THR A 144 -15.83 -3.30 -1.43
CA THR A 144 -16.55 -2.51 -0.44
C THR A 144 -15.77 -2.55 0.85
N GLU A 145 -15.64 -1.41 1.51
CA GLU A 145 -14.87 -1.30 2.74
C GLU A 145 -15.35 -2.28 3.82
N PRO A 146 -14.44 -3.01 4.49
CA PRO A 146 -14.82 -3.89 5.60
C PRO A 146 -15.66 -3.14 6.65
N GLY A 147 -16.87 -3.63 6.91
CA GLY A 147 -17.81 -3.01 7.84
C GLY A 147 -18.77 -1.98 7.23
N SER A 148 -18.60 -1.59 5.97
CA SER A 148 -19.54 -0.72 5.24
C SER A 148 -20.85 -1.42 4.88
N ILE A 149 -20.78 -2.73 4.61
CA ILE A 149 -21.95 -3.55 4.28
C ILE A 149 -22.57 -4.09 5.57
N GLN A 150 -23.65 -3.46 6.00
CA GLN A 150 -24.34 -3.76 7.25
C GLN A 150 -25.79 -4.20 7.02
N THR A 151 -26.31 -4.99 7.96
CA THR A 151 -27.76 -5.24 8.06
C THR A 151 -28.51 -3.96 8.46
N ASN A 152 -29.84 -3.98 8.39
CA ASN A 152 -30.67 -2.86 8.88
C ASN A 152 -30.41 -2.53 10.36
N ASP A 153 -30.04 -3.53 11.17
CA ASP A 153 -29.66 -3.33 12.58
C ASP A 153 -28.19 -2.90 12.79
N HIS A 154 -27.51 -2.42 11.75
CA HIS A 154 -26.10 -2.00 11.79
C HIS A 154 -25.10 -3.10 12.24
N LYS A 155 -25.40 -4.38 11.94
CA LYS A 155 -24.54 -5.53 12.25
C LYS A 155 -23.87 -6.09 11.01
N THR A 156 -22.80 -6.85 11.21
CA THR A 156 -22.15 -7.62 10.15
C THR A 156 -23.03 -8.81 9.72
N PHE A 157 -23.02 -9.10 8.41
CA PHE A 157 -23.69 -10.28 7.88
C PHE A 157 -22.97 -11.56 8.30
N LYS A 158 -23.75 -12.59 8.65
CA LYS A 158 -23.24 -13.94 8.95
C LYS A 158 -23.50 -14.95 7.83
N VAL A 159 -24.26 -14.57 6.80
CA VAL A 159 -24.65 -15.42 5.67
C VAL A 159 -24.30 -14.69 4.37
N TYR A 160 -23.69 -15.41 3.42
CA TYR A 160 -23.18 -14.83 2.18
C TYR A 160 -24.27 -14.25 1.28
N THR A 161 -25.36 -14.98 1.01
CA THR A 161 -26.41 -14.54 0.08
C THR A 161 -27.01 -13.16 0.42
N PRO A 162 -27.44 -12.86 1.66
CA PRO A 162 -27.93 -11.53 1.99
C PRO A 162 -26.84 -10.46 1.99
N PHE A 163 -25.60 -10.81 2.35
CA PHE A 163 -24.45 -9.91 2.20
C PHE A 163 -24.25 -9.50 0.73
N ALA A 164 -24.19 -10.49 -0.18
CA ALA A 164 -23.92 -10.27 -1.60
C ALA A 164 -25.01 -9.41 -2.27
N ARG A 165 -26.28 -9.62 -1.91
CA ARG A 165 -27.38 -8.77 -2.37
C ARG A 165 -27.18 -7.32 -1.93
N ARG A 166 -26.89 -7.10 -0.64
CA ARG A 166 -26.70 -5.74 -0.11
C ARG A 166 -25.46 -5.07 -0.68
N ALA A 167 -24.35 -5.82 -0.82
CA ALA A 167 -23.12 -5.32 -1.43
C ALA A 167 -23.35 -4.87 -2.88
N ARG A 168 -24.11 -5.65 -3.67
CA ARG A 168 -24.46 -5.28 -5.05
C ARG A 168 -25.25 -3.97 -5.12
N GLU A 169 -26.28 -3.82 -4.29
CA GLU A 169 -27.06 -2.57 -4.23
C GLU A 169 -26.18 -1.35 -3.93
N VAL A 170 -25.22 -1.50 -3.00
CA VAL A 170 -24.29 -0.42 -2.64
C VAL A 170 -23.33 -0.10 -3.80
N LEU A 171 -22.82 -1.12 -4.49
CA LEU A 171 -21.92 -0.96 -5.64
C LEU A 171 -22.63 -0.31 -6.83
N GLU A 172 -23.85 -0.75 -7.15
CA GLU A 172 -24.67 -0.16 -8.21
C GLU A 172 -24.99 1.32 -7.92
N ALA A 173 -25.31 1.65 -6.67
CA ALA A 173 -25.54 3.03 -6.25
C ALA A 173 -24.27 3.91 -6.36
N ALA A 174 -23.09 3.31 -6.21
CA ALA A 174 -21.80 3.97 -6.41
C ALA A 174 -21.37 4.08 -7.88
N GLY A 175 -22.18 3.59 -8.83
CA GLY A 175 -21.86 3.59 -10.26
C GLY A 175 -20.85 2.51 -10.65
N VAL A 176 -20.67 1.49 -9.81
CA VAL A 176 -19.82 0.32 -10.06
C VAL A 176 -20.75 -0.86 -10.40
N GLY A 177 -21.18 -0.95 -11.66
CA GLY A 177 -22.12 -1.97 -12.13
C GLY A 177 -22.01 -2.26 -13.62
#